data_AF-G6C3U2-F1
#
_entry.id   AF-G6C3U2-F1
#
_cell.length_a   1.000
_cell.length_b   1.000
_cell.length_c   1.000
_cell.angle_alpha   90.00
_cell.angle_beta   90.00
_cell.angle_gamma   90.00
#
_symmetry.space_group_name_H-M   'P 1'
#
loop_
_entity.id
_entity.type
_entity.pdbx_description
1 polymer ?
#
loop_
_entity_poly.entity_id
_entity_poly.type
_entity_poly.pdbx_seq_one_letter_code
_entity_poly.pdbx_strand_id
1 'polypeptide(L)' 'MNELSEITFPETLEYIGASAFYKNAFETITFPKALTKIAMYAFRKNNIHKVQVAKSVDLHAAAFETFTTVERV' A
#
# COMPACT_ATOMS: atom_id res chain seq x y z
N MET A 1 -5.57 16.08 5.83
CA MET A 1 -6.10 14.74 6.16
C MET A 1 -6.96 14.41 4.99
N ASN A 2 -6.63 13.37 4.25
CA ASN A 2 -7.35 13.04 3.04
C ASN A 2 -8.30 11.90 3.40
N GLU A 3 -9.56 11.98 2.99
CA GLU A 3 -10.60 11.01 3.34
C GLU A 3 -10.77 9.98 2.23
N LEU A 4 -9.68 9.63 1.54
CA LEU A 4 -9.73 8.61 0.49
C LEU A 4 -9.95 7.24 1.14
N SER A 5 -11.02 6.59 0.72
CA SER A 5 -11.40 5.23 1.14
C SER A 5 -11.19 4.20 0.03
N GLU A 6 -11.11 4.64 -1.23
CA GLU A 6 -10.96 3.79 -2.40
C GLU A 6 -9.99 4.38 -3.42
N ILE A 7 -9.27 3.49 -4.12
CA ILE A 7 -8.39 3.85 -5.22
C ILE A 7 -8.29 2.68 -6.18
N THR A 8 -8.34 2.99 -7.47
CA THR A 8 -8.01 2.03 -8.53
C THR A 8 -6.67 2.45 -9.13
N PHE A 9 -5.68 1.57 -9.05
CA PHE A 9 -4.38 1.82 -9.68
C PHE A 9 -4.38 1.41 -11.15
N PRO A 10 -3.63 2.12 -12.01
CA PRO A 10 -3.40 1.66 -13.36
C PRO A 10 -2.52 0.40 -13.35
N GLU A 11 -2.74 -0.49 -14.32
CA GLU A 11 -1.96 -1.73 -14.48
C GLU A 11 -0.46 -1.48 -14.70
N THR A 12 -0.09 -0.27 -15.14
CA THR A 12 1.28 0.17 -15.39
C THR A 12 1.96 0.82 -14.17
N LEU A 13 1.30 0.86 -13.01
CA LEU A 13 1.91 1.45 -11.81
C LEU A 13 3.03 0.56 -11.27
N GLU A 14 4.26 1.06 -11.34
CA GLU A 14 5.45 0.34 -10.88
C GLU A 14 5.91 0.74 -9.49
N TYR A 15 5.61 1.96 -9.04
CA TYR A 15 6.18 2.54 -7.83
C TYR A 15 5.17 3.36 -7.02
N ILE A 16 5.09 3.06 -5.72
CA ILE A 16 4.36 3.87 -4.74
C ILE A 16 5.37 4.58 -3.83
N GLY A 17 5.40 5.90 -3.96
CA GLY A 17 6.35 6.78 -3.28
C GLY A 17 6.17 6.88 -1.77
N ALA A 18 7.18 7.45 -1.11
CA ALA A 18 7.14 7.64 0.33
C ALA A 18 5.98 8.55 0.74
N SER A 19 5.20 8.12 1.72
CA SER A 19 4.01 8.82 2.21
C SER A 19 2.92 9.13 1.16
N ALA A 20 2.92 8.47 -0.01
CA ALA A 20 2.00 8.79 -1.12
C ALA A 20 0.51 8.76 -0.72
N PHE A 21 0.13 7.83 0.15
CA PHE A 21 -1.21 7.65 0.70
C PHE A 21 -1.22 7.73 2.23
N TYR A 22 -0.28 8.50 2.81
CA TYR A 22 -0.20 8.70 4.25
C TYR A 22 -1.45 9.40 4.79
N LYS A 23 -1.99 8.88 5.90
CA LYS A 23 -3.12 9.47 6.63
C LYS A 23 -4.38 9.60 5.76
N ASN A 24 -4.87 8.45 5.28
CA ASN A 24 -6.15 8.26 4.58
C ASN A 24 -7.08 7.30 5.34
N ALA A 25 -8.20 6.91 4.73
CA ALA A 25 -9.23 6.04 5.30
C ALA A 25 -9.33 4.68 4.59
N PHE A 26 -8.25 4.21 3.93
CA PHE A 26 -8.26 2.92 3.24
C PHE A 26 -8.40 1.77 4.24
N GLU A 27 -9.36 0.89 4.00
CA GLU A 27 -9.54 -0.38 4.73
C GLU A 27 -9.04 -1.57 3.93
N THR A 28 -9.13 -1.48 2.60
CA THR A 28 -8.67 -2.50 1.67
C THR A 28 -7.90 -1.83 0.54
N ILE A 29 -6.97 -2.58 -0.05
CA ILE A 29 -6.24 -2.13 -1.22
C ILE A 29 -5.82 -3.30 -2.08
N THR A 30 -5.94 -3.15 -3.39
CA THR A 30 -5.46 -4.10 -4.38
C THR A 30 -4.32 -3.46 -5.16
N PHE A 31 -3.26 -4.22 -5.39
CA PHE A 31 -2.09 -3.72 -6.12
C PHE A 31 -2.04 -4.29 -7.53
N PRO A 32 -1.61 -3.49 -8.52
CA PRO A 32 -1.47 -3.96 -9.89
C PRO A 32 -0.26 -4.90 -10.01
N LYS A 33 -0.27 -5.73 -11.06
CA LYS A 33 0.77 -6.75 -11.28
C LYS A 33 2.15 -6.16 -11.56
N ALA A 34 2.21 -4.97 -12.16
CA ALA A 34 3.46 -4.31 -12.48
C ALA A 34 4.12 -3.65 -11.27
N LEU A 35 3.47 -3.62 -10.10
CA LEU A 35 4.02 -2.97 -8.92
C LEU A 35 5.32 -3.66 -8.50
N THR A 36 6.40 -2.88 -8.40
CA THR A 36 7.72 -3.39 -8.01
C THR A 36 8.15 -2.85 -6.66
N LYS A 37 7.62 -1.70 -6.20
CA LYS A 37 8.09 -1.07 -4.97
C LYS A 37 7.04 -0.25 -4.24
N ILE A 38 7.02 -0.39 -2.91
CA ILE A 38 6.22 0.40 -1.97
C ILE A 38 7.16 1.00 -0.92
N ALA A 39 7.30 2.33 -0.93
CA ALA A 39 8.24 3.05 -0.09
C ALA A 39 7.74 3.30 1.34
N MET A 40 8.60 3.89 2.17
CA MET A 40 8.35 4.18 3.58
C MET A 40 7.08 5.03 3.77
N TYR A 41 6.24 4.64 4.73
CA TYR A 41 5.01 5.32 5.11
C TYR A 41 3.95 5.48 4.01
N ALA A 42 4.10 4.80 2.86
CA ALA A 42 3.20 4.90 1.72
C ALA A 42 1.72 4.80 2.14
N PHE A 43 1.36 3.86 3.00
CA PHE A 43 0.00 3.62 3.49
C PHE A 43 -0.12 3.72 5.01
N ARG A 44 0.84 4.35 5.67
CA ARG A 44 0.78 4.50 7.13
C ARG A 44 -0.34 5.48 7.53
N LYS A 45 -0.92 5.29 8.72
CA LYS A 45 -2.14 5.95 9.21
C LYS A 45 -3.35 5.71 8.30
N ASN A 46 -3.53 4.48 7.85
CA ASN A 46 -4.78 3.96 7.27
C ASN A 46 -5.33 2.83 8.13
N ASN A 47 -6.51 2.31 7.78
CA ASN A 47 -7.20 1.24 8.50
C ASN A 47 -7.05 -0.11 7.78
N ILE A 48 -5.96 -0.31 7.03
CA ILE A 48 -5.71 -1.54 6.27
C ILE A 48 -5.29 -2.65 7.24
N HIS A 49 -6.16 -3.64 7.43
CA HIS A 49 -5.88 -4.78 8.32
C HIS A 49 -5.16 -5.93 7.62
N LYS A 50 -5.46 -6.15 6.34
CA LYS A 50 -4.84 -7.20 5.52
C LYS A 50 -4.58 -6.66 4.13
N VAL A 51 -3.44 -7.02 3.56
CA VAL A 51 -3.10 -6.68 2.18
C VAL A 51 -2.32 -7.81 1.52
N GLN A 52 -2.59 -8.05 0.25
CA GLN A 52 -1.83 -8.98 -0.58
C GLN A 52 -0.82 -8.20 -1.41
N VAL A 53 0.45 -8.60 -1.33
CA VAL A 53 1.56 -7.97 -2.03
C VAL A 53 2.35 -9.06 -2.73
N ALA A 54 2.67 -8.88 -4.01
CA ALA A 54 3.47 -9.87 -4.72
C ALA A 54 4.85 -10.07 -4.08
N LYS A 55 5.37 -11.30 -4.11
CA LYS A 55 6.71 -11.62 -3.57
C LYS A 55 7.84 -10.78 -4.16
N SER A 56 7.71 -10.37 -5.41
CA SER A 56 8.67 -9.53 -6.12
C SER A 56 8.73 -8.08 -5.63
N VAL A 57 7.74 -7.61 -4.87
CA VAL A 57 7.67 -6.20 -4.45
C VAL A 57 8.70 -5.92 -3.37
N ASP A 58 9.54 -4.91 -3.61
CA ASP A 58 10.36 -4.24 -2.61
C ASP A 58 9.45 -3.41 -1.68
N LEU A 59 9.05 -4.03 -0.57
CA LEU A 59 8.17 -3.45 0.43
C LEU A 59 8.99 -2.93 1.61
N HIS A 60 8.94 -1.63 1.84
CA HIS A 60 9.53 -1.04 3.03
C HIS A 60 8.80 -1.49 4.30
N ALA A 61 9.55 -1.87 5.35
CA ALA A 61 8.98 -2.40 6.61
C ALA A 61 7.97 -1.46 7.29
N ALA A 62 8.14 -0.16 7.09
CA ALA A 62 7.26 0.89 7.60
C ALA A 62 6.23 1.43 6.58
N ALA A 63 5.96 0.71 5.49
CA ALA A 63 4.98 1.14 4.49
C ALA A 63 3.53 1.14 5.03
N PHE A 64 3.20 0.18 5.89
CA PHE A 64 1.89 0.01 6.53
C PHE A 64 1.97 0.20 8.04
N GLU A 65 0.82 0.16 8.72
CA GLU A 65 0.78 0.11 10.18
C GLU A 65 1.28 -1.24 10.71
N THR A 66 1.75 -1.25 11.95
CA THR A 66 2.33 -2.46 12.58
C THR A 66 1.30 -3.57 12.81
N PHE A 67 0.00 -3.25 12.78
CA PHE A 67 -1.09 -4.22 12.88
C PHE A 67 -1.53 -4.76 11.51
N THR A 68 -1.02 -4.22 10.41
CA THR A 68 -1.39 -4.67 9.07
C THR A 68 -0.73 -6.01 8.76
N THR A 69 -1.53 -7.02 8.45
CA THR A 69 -1.03 -8.31 7.98
C THR A 69 -0.72 -8.24 6.48
N VAL A 70 0.55 -8.39 6.12
CA VAL A 70 0.98 -8.43 4.72
C VAL A 70 1.15 -9.88 4.29
N GLU A 71 0.29 -10.33 3.39
CA GLU A 71 0.38 -11.65 2.76
C GLU A 71 1.19 -11.55 1.46
N ARG A 72 2.28 -12.32 1.36
CA ARG A 72 3.11 -12.37 0.16
C ARG A 72 2.60 -13.44 -0.80
N VAL A 73 2.05 -13.01 -1.93
CA VAL A 73 1.52 -13.90 -2.99
C VAL A 73 2.51 -14.14 -4.11
#